data_AF-A0A846WBW4-F1
#
_entry.id   AF-A0A846WBW4-F1
#
_cell.length_a   1.000
_cell.length_b   1.000
_cell.length_c   1.000
_cell.angle_alpha   90.00
_cell.angle_beta   90.00
_cell.angle_gamma   90.00
#
_symmetry.space_group_name_H-M   'P 1'
#
loop_
_entity.id
_entity.type
_entity.pdbx_description
1 polymer ?
#
loop_
_entity_poly.entity_id
_entity_poly.type
_entity_poly.pdbx_seq_one_letter_code
_entity_poly.pdbx_strand_id
1 'polypeptide(L)'
;MAELDVNPEAFYELSGAYSLASRSATAALTTMDQELRDAIKFSGNDDSGVLWAQGYWTSGIEAVVTAGKATDVLAKMAALVRQSGVNHDQSENADDYNTGKQLPASDPGAKTFVHRPLKSPSGGTRSKPVGWEIVMGTTKWIDGNADRMQSVATSWQTVASVYSTLDTDLNPKMTTLACSTSEEIPDIDEAHKSIVDGLEILGDALRQQAGAIDGYAVVLRAAQEGAEWEMQLQTVTQAINTVNAATIGRPIKKVILDAAEMEIEHSRNKIQGMLNGLADAQRVSCGTFTAVSSTVVSAVNTKFAPILNKQLKNPPPPTKPATARRNKLEGAKAEARAGIDTNKPKESIPSVTGRRNAIPDDLDHTTKRLTEVKNVQYQSYDNQLKDDMAYCEANGYEFVLITDHNTRLSKELQDLVNQGKIKHTTMDFRS
;
A
#
# COMPACT_ATOMS: atom_id res chain seq x y z
N MET A 1 5.27 -26.59 -26.76
CA MET A 1 5.14 -25.25 -26.15
C MET A 1 3.74 -24.75 -26.46
N ALA A 2 2.81 -24.98 -25.55
CA ALA A 2 1.46 -24.43 -25.58
C ALA A 2 1.01 -24.35 -24.12
N GLU A 3 1.19 -23.18 -23.50
CA GLU A 3 0.73 -22.86 -22.16
C GLU A 3 0.21 -21.43 -22.26
N LEU A 4 -1.11 -21.27 -22.21
CA LEU A 4 -1.82 -20.00 -22.18
C LEU A 4 -3.22 -20.29 -21.61
N ASP A 5 -3.31 -20.29 -20.28
CA ASP A 5 -4.54 -19.92 -19.57
C ASP A 5 -4.18 -18.69 -18.74
N VAL A 6 -4.02 -17.57 -19.44
CA VAL A 6 -3.78 -16.26 -18.83
C VAL A 6 -5.11 -15.50 -18.87
N ASN A 7 -5.59 -15.00 -17.74
CA ASN A 7 -6.72 -14.08 -17.73
C ASN A 7 -6.21 -12.62 -17.74
N PRO A 8 -6.22 -11.90 -18.88
CA PRO A 8 -5.69 -10.54 -18.94
C PRO A 8 -6.45 -9.56 -18.04
N GLU A 9 -7.72 -9.85 -17.75
CA GLU A 9 -8.55 -9.01 -16.86
C GLU A 9 -7.97 -8.98 -15.45
N ALA A 10 -7.44 -10.09 -14.94
CA ALA A 10 -6.85 -10.16 -13.61
C ALA A 10 -5.62 -9.23 -13.47
N PHE A 11 -4.84 -9.03 -14.55
CA PHE A 11 -3.77 -8.04 -14.58
C PHE A 11 -4.32 -6.61 -14.51
N TYR A 12 -5.38 -6.32 -15.25
CA TYR A 12 -5.99 -4.98 -15.24
C TYR A 12 -6.63 -4.65 -13.89
N GLU A 13 -7.28 -5.61 -13.25
CA GLU A 13 -7.84 -5.43 -11.91
C GLU A 13 -6.76 -5.16 -10.85
N LEU A 14 -5.67 -5.94 -10.84
CA LEU A 14 -4.55 -5.72 -9.92
C LEU A 14 -3.86 -4.38 -10.19
N SER A 15 -3.64 -4.03 -11.46
CA SER A 15 -3.12 -2.72 -11.85
C SER A 15 -4.01 -1.58 -11.34
N GLY A 16 -5.33 -1.69 -11.54
CA GLY A 16 -6.30 -0.72 -11.04
C GLY A 16 -6.25 -0.58 -9.52
N ALA A 17 -6.12 -1.69 -8.78
CA ALA A 17 -5.96 -1.68 -7.32
C ALA A 17 -4.69 -0.94 -6.88
N TYR A 18 -3.55 -1.16 -7.56
CA TYR A 18 -2.32 -0.40 -7.30
C TYR A 18 -2.49 1.10 -7.58
N SER A 19 -3.16 1.47 -8.68
CA SER A 19 -3.45 2.87 -9.00
C SER A 19 -4.36 3.54 -7.95
N LEU A 20 -5.37 2.83 -7.44
CA LEU A 20 -6.23 3.31 -6.37
C LEU A 20 -5.46 3.45 -5.06
N ALA A 21 -4.63 2.47 -4.68
CA ALA A 21 -3.77 2.55 -3.50
C ALA A 21 -2.82 3.75 -3.55
N SER A 22 -2.19 3.97 -4.72
CA SER A 22 -1.33 5.13 -5.00
C SER A 22 -2.07 6.45 -4.82
N ARG A 23 -3.34 6.55 -5.25
CA ARG A 23 -4.19 7.73 -5.05
C ARG A 23 -4.54 7.96 -3.60
N SER A 24 -4.96 6.92 -2.88
CA SER A 24 -5.32 7.00 -1.46
C SER A 24 -4.14 7.48 -0.63
N ALA A 25 -2.96 6.89 -0.84
CA ALA A 25 -1.72 7.31 -0.19
C ALA A 25 -1.34 8.76 -0.54
N THR A 26 -1.40 9.13 -1.83
CA THR A 26 -1.09 10.50 -2.28
C THR A 26 -2.03 11.53 -1.68
N ALA A 27 -3.33 11.24 -1.60
CA ALA A 27 -4.33 12.15 -1.03
C ALA A 27 -4.09 12.37 0.48
N ALA A 28 -3.81 11.28 1.21
CA ALA A 28 -3.48 11.35 2.63
C ALA A 28 -2.22 12.17 2.89
N LEU A 29 -1.14 11.92 2.12
CA LEU A 29 0.10 12.69 2.22
C LEU A 29 -0.06 14.15 1.82
N THR A 30 -0.90 14.46 0.82
CA THR A 30 -1.18 15.84 0.41
C THR A 30 -1.89 16.61 1.52
N THR A 31 -2.84 15.97 2.20
CA THR A 31 -3.54 16.56 3.35
C THR A 31 -2.57 16.80 4.50
N MET A 32 -1.77 15.79 4.86
CA MET A 32 -0.75 15.92 5.90
C MET A 32 0.28 17.01 5.55
N ASP A 33 0.77 17.13 4.31
CA ASP A 33 1.71 18.20 3.92
C ASP A 33 1.12 19.59 4.15
N GLN A 34 -0.18 19.78 3.89
CA GLN A 34 -0.86 21.06 4.16
C GLN A 34 -0.92 21.34 5.66
N GLU A 35 -1.35 20.36 6.46
CA GLU A 35 -1.45 20.48 7.92
C GLU A 35 -0.08 20.75 8.58
N LEU A 36 0.96 20.01 8.18
CA LEU A 36 2.30 20.14 8.74
C LEU A 36 3.01 21.43 8.31
N ARG A 37 2.62 22.05 7.19
CA ARG A 37 3.19 23.34 6.76
C ARG A 37 2.80 24.52 7.64
N ASP A 38 1.64 24.42 8.28
CA ASP A 38 1.12 25.43 9.19
C ASP A 38 1.51 25.14 10.65
N ALA A 39 1.84 23.88 10.94
CA ALA A 39 2.39 23.45 12.21
C ALA A 39 3.87 23.83 12.36
N ILE A 40 4.14 25.08 12.71
CA ILE A 40 5.47 25.58 13.12
C ILE A 40 5.42 26.15 14.56
N LYS A 41 6.58 26.39 15.17
CA LYS A 41 6.72 26.99 16.51
C LYS A 41 5.94 26.24 17.60
N PHE A 42 6.15 24.93 17.65
CA PHE A 42 5.46 24.08 18.60
C PHE A 42 6.37 23.27 19.52
N SER A 43 7.66 23.16 19.22
CA SER A 43 8.60 22.38 20.04
C SER A 43 9.04 23.07 21.33
N GLY A 44 9.05 24.41 21.34
CA GLY A 44 9.67 25.22 22.38
C GLY A 44 11.09 25.69 22.02
N ASN A 45 11.56 26.70 22.77
CA ASN A 45 12.88 27.30 22.75
C ASN A 45 13.74 26.89 23.97
N ASP A 46 13.15 26.15 24.91
CA ASP A 46 13.88 25.51 26.00
C ASP A 46 14.79 24.38 25.47
N ASP A 47 15.71 23.94 26.30
CA ASP A 47 16.74 22.99 25.87
C ASP A 47 16.15 21.62 25.46
N SER A 48 15.09 21.17 26.12
CA SER A 48 14.39 19.92 25.73
C SER A 48 13.65 20.12 24.42
N GLY A 49 12.93 21.23 24.28
CA GLY A 49 12.20 21.57 23.05
C GLY A 49 13.10 21.66 21.81
N VAL A 50 14.30 22.24 21.94
CA VAL A 50 15.28 22.34 20.84
C VAL A 50 15.82 20.97 20.42
N LEU A 51 16.16 20.10 21.38
CA LEU A 51 16.66 18.75 21.07
C LEU A 51 15.56 17.87 20.46
N TRP A 52 14.34 17.95 21.02
CA TRP A 52 13.18 17.23 20.49
C TRP A 52 12.87 17.67 19.05
N ALA A 53 12.92 18.98 18.77
CA ALA A 53 12.70 19.55 17.44
C ALA A 53 13.62 18.96 16.38
N GLN A 54 14.91 18.82 16.70
CA GLN A 54 15.91 18.28 15.78
C GLN A 54 15.63 16.81 15.45
N GLY A 55 15.30 16.01 16.47
CA GLY A 55 14.95 14.60 16.31
C GLY A 55 13.71 14.42 15.42
N TYR A 56 12.61 15.10 15.77
CA TYR A 56 11.36 15.04 15.00
C TYR A 56 11.56 15.51 13.55
N TRP A 57 12.29 16.60 13.34
CA TRP A 57 12.46 17.18 12.01
C TRP A 57 13.24 16.24 11.08
N THR A 58 14.28 15.60 11.60
CA THR A 58 15.08 14.62 10.85
C THR A 58 14.25 13.40 10.48
N SER A 59 13.66 12.72 11.46
CA SER A 59 12.87 11.51 11.21
C SER A 59 11.62 11.79 10.39
N GLY A 60 10.98 12.94 10.61
CA GLY A 60 9.82 13.37 9.85
C GLY A 60 10.13 13.59 8.37
N ILE A 61 11.26 14.22 8.02
CA ILE A 61 11.67 14.37 6.62
C ILE A 61 11.87 12.99 5.97
N GLU A 62 12.62 12.10 6.63
CA GLU A 62 12.92 10.77 6.09
C GLU A 62 11.65 9.93 5.92
N ALA A 63 10.72 10.01 6.87
CA ALA A 63 9.44 9.34 6.81
C ALA A 63 8.55 9.87 5.67
N VAL A 64 8.42 11.20 5.50
CA VAL A 64 7.64 11.77 4.38
C VAL A 64 8.26 11.43 3.03
N VAL A 65 9.58 11.50 2.89
CA VAL A 65 10.28 11.10 1.66
C VAL A 65 10.03 9.63 1.34
N THR A 66 10.13 8.76 2.34
CA THR A 66 9.88 7.32 2.19
C THR A 66 8.44 7.04 1.80
N ALA A 67 7.48 7.69 2.45
CA ALA A 67 6.07 7.56 2.10
C ALA A 67 5.78 8.05 0.68
N GLY A 68 6.37 9.18 0.26
CA GLY A 68 6.31 9.65 -1.12
C GLY A 68 6.83 8.61 -2.11
N LYS A 69 8.01 8.03 -1.86
CA LYS A 69 8.58 6.95 -2.69
C LYS A 69 7.68 5.72 -2.76
N ALA A 70 6.96 5.38 -1.69
CA ALA A 70 5.99 4.29 -1.73
C ALA A 70 4.85 4.59 -2.74
N THR A 71 4.42 5.85 -2.88
CA THR A 71 3.45 6.22 -3.93
C THR A 71 4.00 6.03 -5.34
N ASP A 72 5.30 6.31 -5.55
CA ASP A 72 5.99 6.04 -6.82
C ASP A 72 6.07 4.53 -7.11
N VAL A 73 6.35 3.71 -6.09
CA VAL A 73 6.37 2.25 -6.20
C VAL A 73 5.00 1.70 -6.59
N LEU A 74 3.94 2.16 -5.93
CA LEU A 74 2.56 1.77 -6.24
C LEU A 74 2.21 2.14 -7.69
N ALA A 75 2.51 3.36 -8.11
CA ALA A 75 2.29 3.82 -9.48
C ALA A 75 3.10 3.01 -10.50
N LYS A 76 4.35 2.70 -10.17
CA LYS A 76 5.24 1.90 -11.02
C LYS A 76 4.71 0.47 -11.17
N MET A 77 4.26 -0.14 -10.07
CA MET A 77 3.70 -1.49 -10.09
C MET A 77 2.40 -1.55 -10.90
N ALA A 78 1.53 -0.54 -10.76
CA ALA A 78 0.34 -0.42 -11.60
C ALA A 78 0.68 -0.45 -13.10
N ALA A 79 1.69 0.31 -13.52
CA ALA A 79 2.13 0.36 -14.91
C ALA A 79 2.77 -0.96 -15.38
N LEU A 80 3.61 -1.60 -14.56
CA LEU A 80 4.27 -2.87 -14.88
C LEU A 80 3.25 -4.00 -15.07
N VAL A 81 2.31 -4.14 -14.13
CA VAL A 81 1.27 -5.18 -14.19
C VAL A 81 0.34 -4.93 -15.38
N ARG A 82 -0.05 -3.67 -15.64
CA ARG A 82 -0.85 -3.33 -16.83
C ARG A 82 -0.16 -3.74 -18.12
N GLN A 83 1.13 -3.47 -18.23
CA GLN A 83 1.89 -3.82 -19.43
C GLN A 83 1.92 -5.33 -19.66
N SER A 84 2.09 -6.14 -18.61
CA SER A 84 1.96 -7.60 -18.72
C SER A 84 0.57 -8.02 -19.21
N GLY A 85 -0.50 -7.43 -18.66
CA GLY A 85 -1.87 -7.70 -19.13
C GLY A 85 -2.08 -7.35 -20.61
N VAL A 86 -1.59 -6.19 -21.05
CA VAL A 86 -1.65 -5.77 -22.47
C VAL A 86 -0.89 -6.74 -23.36
N ASN A 87 0.29 -7.19 -22.93
CA ASN A 87 1.11 -8.13 -23.70
C ASN A 87 0.38 -9.47 -23.91
N HIS A 88 -0.30 -9.98 -22.88
CA HIS A 88 -1.09 -11.21 -22.97
C HIS A 88 -2.33 -11.03 -23.85
N ASP A 89 -3.12 -9.97 -23.62
CA ASP A 89 -4.34 -9.71 -24.41
C ASP A 89 -4.01 -9.49 -25.89
N GLN A 90 -2.92 -8.79 -26.22
CA GLN A 90 -2.47 -8.62 -27.61
C GLN A 90 -1.98 -9.93 -28.24
N SER A 91 -1.31 -10.78 -27.47
CA SER A 91 -0.84 -12.08 -27.96
C SER A 91 -2.01 -13.03 -28.23
N GLU A 92 -3.02 -13.05 -27.36
CA GLU A 92 -4.22 -13.89 -27.48
C GLU A 92 -5.19 -13.38 -28.56
N ASN A 93 -5.37 -12.06 -28.66
CA ASN A 93 -6.36 -11.43 -29.55
C ASN A 93 -5.71 -10.66 -30.71
N ALA A 94 -4.60 -11.17 -31.25
CA ALA A 94 -3.80 -10.44 -32.25
C ALA A 94 -4.61 -10.01 -33.49
N ASP A 95 -5.52 -10.85 -33.97
CA ASP A 95 -6.36 -10.56 -35.14
C ASP A 95 -7.41 -9.46 -34.85
N ASP A 96 -7.97 -9.44 -33.64
CA ASP A 96 -8.92 -8.39 -33.21
C ASP A 96 -8.20 -7.03 -33.08
N TYR A 97 -6.98 -7.01 -32.55
CA TYR A 97 -6.19 -5.78 -32.45
C TYR A 97 -5.71 -5.26 -33.80
N ASN A 98 -5.36 -6.15 -34.73
CA ASN A 98 -5.03 -5.80 -36.11
C ASN A 98 -6.24 -5.22 -36.89
N THR A 99 -7.47 -5.47 -36.43
CA THR A 99 -8.72 -4.99 -37.03
C THR A 99 -9.34 -3.82 -36.28
N GLY A 100 -8.64 -3.27 -35.28
CA GLY A 100 -9.01 -2.02 -34.60
C GLY A 100 -9.68 -2.16 -33.24
N LYS A 101 -9.62 -3.34 -32.59
CA LYS A 101 -10.02 -3.49 -31.18
C LYS A 101 -9.29 -2.46 -30.33
N GLN A 102 -10.04 -1.69 -29.53
CA GLN A 102 -9.45 -0.77 -28.58
C GLN A 102 -8.91 -1.53 -27.37
N LEU A 103 -7.80 -1.04 -26.82
CA LEU A 103 -7.27 -1.54 -25.56
C LEU A 103 -8.37 -1.44 -24.47
N PRO A 104 -8.41 -2.40 -23.52
CA PRO A 104 -9.33 -2.36 -22.40
C PRO A 104 -9.24 -1.04 -21.63
N ALA A 105 -10.35 -0.72 -20.95
CA ALA A 105 -10.61 0.59 -20.36
C ALA A 105 -9.39 1.16 -19.61
N SER A 106 -9.26 2.49 -19.68
CA SER A 106 -8.16 3.22 -19.03
C SER A 106 -8.09 2.83 -17.56
N ASP A 107 -6.89 2.47 -17.11
CA ASP A 107 -6.54 2.40 -15.70
C ASP A 107 -7.07 3.67 -14.98
N PRO A 108 -7.70 3.55 -13.79
CA PRO A 108 -8.12 4.72 -12.99
C PRO A 108 -7.01 5.76 -12.84
N GLY A 109 -5.75 5.33 -12.98
CA GLY A 109 -4.59 6.16 -13.30
C GLY A 109 -3.83 6.57 -12.06
N ALA A 110 -2.64 6.05 -11.85
CA ALA A 110 -1.88 6.30 -10.63
C ALA A 110 -1.56 7.80 -10.40
N LYS A 111 -1.34 8.15 -9.13
CA LYS A 111 -0.85 9.46 -8.70
C LYS A 111 0.36 9.30 -7.79
N THR A 112 1.33 10.20 -7.92
CA THR A 112 2.50 10.21 -7.04
C THR A 112 2.54 11.48 -6.22
N PHE A 113 3.07 11.34 -5.01
CA PHE A 113 3.25 12.46 -4.10
C PHE A 113 4.65 13.06 -4.26
N VAL A 114 4.69 14.34 -4.64
CA VAL A 114 5.95 15.09 -4.68
C VAL A 114 6.28 15.57 -3.27
N HIS A 115 7.14 14.82 -2.60
CA HIS A 115 7.57 15.16 -1.25
C HIS A 115 8.36 16.49 -1.23
N ARG A 116 8.19 17.22 -0.13
CA ARG A 116 8.93 18.45 0.16
C ARG A 116 9.44 18.36 1.60
N PRO A 117 10.60 18.95 1.91
CA PRO A 117 11.09 18.97 3.29
C PRO A 117 10.07 19.61 4.23
N LEU A 118 9.88 19.00 5.40
CA LEU A 118 9.08 19.58 6.47
C LEU A 118 9.69 20.92 6.91
N LYS A 119 8.83 21.86 7.33
CA LYS A 119 9.32 23.06 8.03
C LYS A 119 9.82 22.67 9.41
N SER A 120 10.81 23.41 9.90
CA SER A 120 11.31 23.21 11.27
C SER A 120 10.18 23.46 12.28
N PRO A 121 9.99 22.56 13.28
CA PRO A 121 9.00 22.74 14.34
C PRO A 121 9.43 23.78 15.40
N SER A 122 10.67 24.28 15.28
CA SER A 122 11.37 25.05 16.31
C SER A 122 10.62 26.29 16.76
N GLY A 123 10.72 26.54 18.07
CA GLY A 123 10.16 27.72 18.72
C GLY A 123 8.87 27.41 19.48
N GLY A 124 8.42 28.40 20.23
CA GLY A 124 7.24 28.33 21.06
C GLY A 124 6.43 29.62 21.04
N THR A 125 5.26 29.57 21.65
CA THR A 125 4.33 30.71 21.74
C THR A 125 3.70 30.86 23.12
N ARG A 126 3.91 29.90 24.03
CA ARG A 126 3.33 29.96 25.37
C ARG A 126 4.01 31.02 26.20
N SER A 127 3.22 31.89 26.82
CA SER A 127 3.74 33.02 27.60
C SER A 127 4.46 32.53 28.85
N LYS A 128 5.60 33.15 29.17
CA LYS A 128 6.36 32.85 30.38
C LYS A 128 5.61 33.33 31.62
N PRO A 129 5.50 32.50 32.69
CA PRO A 129 4.89 32.92 33.95
C PRO A 129 5.58 34.13 34.58
N VAL A 130 4.79 34.99 35.23
CA VAL A 130 5.32 36.14 35.98
C VAL A 130 6.21 35.64 37.13
N GLY A 131 7.38 36.24 37.30
CA GLY A 131 8.32 35.86 38.36
C GLY A 131 9.11 34.59 38.07
N TRP A 132 8.99 34.00 36.87
CA TRP A 132 9.75 32.81 36.48
C TRP A 132 11.25 32.95 36.73
N GLU A 133 11.86 34.09 36.35
CA GLU A 133 13.30 34.34 36.54
C GLU A 133 13.71 34.40 38.02
N ILE A 134 12.78 34.72 38.91
CA ILE A 134 13.04 34.78 40.36
C ILE A 134 13.04 33.37 40.93
N VAL A 135 12.07 32.55 40.50
CA VAL A 135 11.94 31.17 40.97
C VAL A 135 12.96 30.27 40.32
N MET A 136 13.10 30.33 39.00
CA MET A 136 13.88 29.38 38.21
C MET A 136 15.23 29.91 37.72
N GLY A 137 15.57 31.16 38.03
CA GLY A 137 16.83 31.76 37.60
C GLY A 137 16.94 31.77 36.08
N THR A 138 18.07 31.31 35.55
CA THR A 138 18.37 31.29 34.11
C THR A 138 17.69 30.17 33.33
N THR A 139 16.96 29.27 33.99
CA THR A 139 16.29 28.15 33.32
C THR A 139 15.24 28.69 32.36
N LYS A 140 15.27 28.25 31.10
CA LYS A 140 14.31 28.70 30.08
C LYS A 140 12.90 28.19 30.38
N TRP A 141 11.91 29.00 30.05
CA TRP A 141 10.51 28.57 30.06
C TRP A 141 10.23 27.59 28.92
N ILE A 142 9.48 26.54 29.23
CA ILE A 142 9.03 25.50 28.29
C ILE A 142 7.88 26.03 27.42
N ASP A 143 8.19 26.88 26.44
CA ASP A 143 7.21 27.66 25.68
C ASP A 143 6.55 26.93 24.48
N GLY A 144 6.76 25.62 24.36
CA GLY A 144 6.18 24.77 23.31
C GLY A 144 4.65 24.73 23.29
N ASN A 145 4.06 24.24 22.19
CA ASN A 145 2.62 24.19 21.99
C ASN A 145 2.15 22.74 21.90
N ALA A 146 1.70 22.19 23.03
CA ALA A 146 1.24 20.81 23.15
C ALA A 146 0.00 20.52 22.27
N ASP A 147 -0.97 21.42 22.18
CA ASP A 147 -2.17 21.23 21.35
C ASP A 147 -1.81 21.05 19.88
N ARG A 148 -0.86 21.86 19.41
CA ARG A 148 -0.34 21.78 18.04
C ARG A 148 0.47 20.51 17.82
N MET A 149 1.26 20.06 18.81
CA MET A 149 1.92 18.75 18.74
C MET A 149 0.91 17.61 18.60
N GLN A 150 -0.19 17.62 19.37
CA GLN A 150 -1.22 16.58 19.26
C GLN A 150 -1.96 16.61 17.92
N SER A 151 -2.18 17.81 17.37
CA SER A 151 -2.72 17.96 16.01
C SER A 151 -1.77 17.34 14.97
N VAL A 152 -0.47 17.61 15.08
CA VAL A 152 0.57 17.00 14.23
C VAL A 152 0.59 15.48 14.40
N ALA A 153 0.53 14.96 15.63
CA ALA A 153 0.48 13.52 15.90
C ALA A 153 -0.74 12.87 15.21
N THR A 154 -1.90 13.53 15.27
CA THR A 154 -3.11 13.07 14.61
C THR A 154 -2.93 12.99 13.09
N SER A 155 -2.34 14.00 12.46
CA SER A 155 -2.02 13.98 11.02
C SER A 155 -1.16 12.78 10.63
N TRP A 156 -0.10 12.49 11.40
CA TRP A 156 0.74 11.31 11.18
C TRP A 156 -0.04 10.00 11.36
N GLN A 157 -0.89 9.92 12.39
CA GLN A 157 -1.72 8.74 12.66
C GLN A 157 -2.72 8.46 11.53
N THR A 158 -3.31 9.50 10.94
CA THR A 158 -4.23 9.37 9.81
C THR A 158 -3.52 8.77 8.60
N VAL A 159 -2.33 9.26 8.25
CA VAL A 159 -1.54 8.68 7.15
C VAL A 159 -1.12 7.25 7.46
N ALA A 160 -0.64 6.97 8.68
CA ALA A 160 -0.28 5.62 9.12
C ALA A 160 -1.42 4.63 8.91
N SER A 161 -2.65 5.04 9.26
CA SER A 161 -3.86 4.21 9.13
C SER A 161 -4.17 3.89 7.66
N VAL A 162 -4.02 4.87 6.75
CA VAL A 162 -4.19 4.64 5.32
C VAL A 162 -3.19 3.60 4.82
N TYR A 163 -1.89 3.77 5.12
CA TYR A 163 -0.85 2.83 4.68
C TYR A 163 -1.08 1.39 5.17
N SER A 164 -1.53 1.22 6.42
CA SER A 164 -1.81 -0.11 6.99
C SER A 164 -3.04 -0.81 6.41
N THR A 165 -3.78 -0.16 5.50
CA THR A 165 -4.99 -0.74 4.88
C THR A 165 -4.88 -0.87 3.36
N LEU A 166 -3.78 -0.40 2.75
CA LEU A 166 -3.63 -0.44 1.29
C LEU A 166 -3.57 -1.87 0.74
N ASP A 167 -3.15 -2.83 1.55
CA ASP A 167 -3.07 -4.25 1.22
C ASP A 167 -4.45 -4.93 1.12
N THR A 168 -5.49 -4.35 1.73
CA THR A 168 -6.83 -4.94 1.83
C THR A 168 -7.43 -5.23 0.46
N ASP A 169 -7.25 -4.33 -0.52
CA ASP A 169 -7.69 -4.54 -1.90
C ASP A 169 -6.61 -5.21 -2.76
N LEU A 170 -5.33 -5.02 -2.45
CA LEU A 170 -4.22 -5.55 -3.25
C LEU A 170 -4.10 -7.08 -3.11
N ASN A 171 -4.18 -7.62 -1.89
CA ASN A 171 -3.98 -9.05 -1.61
C ASN A 171 -5.01 -9.94 -2.32
N PRO A 172 -6.33 -9.64 -2.29
CA PRO A 172 -7.31 -10.43 -3.03
C PRO A 172 -7.07 -10.38 -4.54
N LYS A 173 -6.72 -9.22 -5.10
CA LYS A 173 -6.47 -9.08 -6.55
C LYS A 173 -5.20 -9.82 -6.99
N MET A 174 -4.15 -9.82 -6.18
CA MET A 174 -2.97 -10.64 -6.43
C MET A 174 -3.30 -12.13 -6.39
N THR A 175 -4.13 -12.55 -5.43
CA THR A 175 -4.59 -13.95 -5.33
C THR A 175 -5.37 -14.36 -6.58
N THR A 176 -6.25 -13.51 -7.10
CA THR A 176 -6.96 -13.76 -8.36
C THR A 176 -6.00 -13.88 -9.55
N LEU A 177 -5.00 -13.00 -9.64
CA LEU A 177 -3.99 -13.08 -10.70
C LEU A 177 -3.17 -14.38 -10.62
N ALA A 178 -2.81 -14.82 -9.41
CA ALA A 178 -2.05 -16.04 -9.17
C ALA A 178 -2.78 -17.33 -9.60
N CYS A 179 -4.08 -17.27 -9.91
CA CYS A 179 -4.81 -18.38 -10.52
C CYS A 179 -4.53 -18.56 -12.03
N SER A 180 -3.86 -17.60 -12.69
CA SER A 180 -3.46 -17.70 -14.11
C SER A 180 -2.11 -18.42 -14.27
N THR A 181 -1.82 -18.96 -15.46
CA THR A 181 -0.54 -19.62 -15.77
C THR A 181 0.35 -18.75 -16.65
N SER A 182 1.36 -18.10 -16.06
CA SER A 182 2.26 -17.19 -16.78
C SER A 182 3.63 -17.12 -16.08
N GLU A 183 4.71 -17.08 -16.87
CA GLU A 183 6.10 -17.09 -16.37
C GLU A 183 6.45 -15.87 -15.51
N GLU A 184 5.79 -14.72 -15.70
CA GLU A 184 6.03 -13.52 -14.88
C GLU A 184 5.22 -13.45 -13.57
N ILE A 185 4.21 -14.30 -13.37
CA ILE A 185 3.38 -14.25 -12.16
C ILE A 185 4.22 -14.43 -10.88
N PRO A 186 5.21 -15.35 -10.81
CA PRO A 186 6.11 -15.45 -9.67
C PRO A 186 6.88 -14.16 -9.37
N ASP A 187 7.38 -13.48 -10.41
CA ASP A 187 8.09 -12.20 -10.26
C ASP A 187 7.15 -11.08 -9.78
N ILE A 188 5.90 -11.08 -10.24
CA ILE A 188 4.86 -10.13 -9.82
C ILE A 188 4.46 -10.39 -8.36
N ASP A 189 4.30 -11.65 -7.98
CA ASP A 189 3.97 -12.07 -6.61
C ASP A 189 5.08 -11.71 -5.61
N GLU A 190 6.35 -11.96 -5.96
CA GLU A 190 7.49 -11.55 -5.13
C GLU A 190 7.55 -10.03 -4.97
N ALA A 191 7.37 -9.30 -6.08
CA ALA A 191 7.30 -7.84 -6.05
C ALA A 191 6.15 -7.35 -5.17
N HIS A 192 4.96 -7.95 -5.31
CA HIS A 192 3.78 -7.62 -4.53
C HIS A 192 4.01 -7.83 -3.03
N LYS A 193 4.53 -8.99 -2.62
CA LYS A 193 4.87 -9.28 -1.21
C LYS A 193 5.85 -8.26 -0.66
N SER A 194 6.91 -7.94 -1.41
CA SER A 194 7.88 -6.93 -1.01
C SER A 194 7.24 -5.55 -0.81
N ILE A 195 6.32 -5.16 -1.70
CA ILE A 195 5.59 -3.89 -1.59
C ILE A 195 4.71 -3.89 -0.35
N VAL A 196 3.86 -4.91 -0.16
CA VAL A 196 2.92 -5.01 0.96
C VAL A 196 3.66 -5.01 2.30
N ASP A 197 4.71 -5.82 2.44
CA ASP A 197 5.58 -5.80 3.63
C ASP A 197 6.15 -4.38 3.90
N GLY A 198 6.60 -3.70 2.84
CA GLY A 198 7.14 -2.36 2.93
C GLY A 198 6.11 -1.32 3.35
N LEU A 199 4.85 -1.45 2.90
CA LEU A 199 3.74 -0.58 3.29
C LEU A 199 3.35 -0.79 4.75
N GLU A 200 3.34 -2.03 5.24
CA GLU A 200 3.08 -2.36 6.64
C GLU A 200 4.16 -1.77 7.56
N ILE A 201 5.43 -2.03 7.26
CA ILE A 201 6.58 -1.48 8.00
C ILE A 201 6.51 0.05 8.04
N LEU A 202 6.19 0.67 6.92
CA LEU A 202 6.04 2.12 6.85
C LEU A 202 4.87 2.60 7.70
N GLY A 203 3.68 1.98 7.58
CA GLY A 203 2.50 2.33 8.38
C GLY A 203 2.78 2.27 9.88
N ASP A 204 3.50 1.24 10.34
CA ASP A 204 3.92 1.10 11.73
C ASP A 204 4.93 2.16 12.17
N ALA A 205 5.92 2.48 11.32
CA ALA A 205 6.88 3.53 11.59
C ALA A 205 6.20 4.91 11.70
N LEU A 206 5.23 5.20 10.83
CA LEU A 206 4.43 6.43 10.89
C LEU A 206 3.58 6.49 12.17
N ARG A 207 3.03 5.35 12.62
CA ARG A 207 2.29 5.25 13.89
C ARG A 207 3.20 5.50 15.10
N GLN A 208 4.42 4.97 15.07
CA GLN A 208 5.42 5.22 16.12
C GLN A 208 5.86 6.68 16.16
N GLN A 209 6.06 7.31 14.99
CA GLN A 209 6.32 8.74 14.88
C GLN A 209 5.19 9.55 15.53
N ALA A 210 3.93 9.24 15.23
CA ALA A 210 2.77 9.87 15.85
C ALA A 210 2.76 9.71 17.38
N GLY A 211 2.97 8.49 17.87
CA GLY A 211 2.97 8.18 19.31
C GLY A 211 4.07 8.90 20.08
N ALA A 212 5.27 9.03 19.51
CA ALA A 212 6.35 9.80 20.13
C ALA A 212 6.04 11.30 20.23
N ILE A 213 5.30 11.85 19.26
CA ILE A 213 4.87 13.24 19.28
C ILE A 213 3.79 13.46 20.33
N ASP A 214 2.76 12.63 20.35
CA ASP A 214 1.66 12.75 21.32
C ASP A 214 2.16 12.53 22.76
N GLY A 215 3.01 11.51 22.98
CA GLY A 215 3.59 11.23 24.29
C GLY A 215 4.39 12.40 24.85
N TYR A 216 5.21 13.04 24.03
CA TYR A 216 5.92 14.26 24.45
C TYR A 216 4.97 15.42 24.71
N ALA A 217 3.95 15.61 23.87
CA ALA A 217 2.96 16.68 24.01
C ALA A 217 2.19 16.59 25.35
N VAL A 218 1.80 15.38 25.76
CA VAL A 218 1.12 15.12 27.04
C VAL A 218 2.00 15.53 28.22
N VAL A 219 3.27 15.12 28.22
CA VAL A 219 4.21 15.45 29.30
C VAL A 219 4.54 16.95 29.31
N LEU A 220 4.70 17.57 28.13
CA LEU A 220 4.89 19.01 28.00
C LEU A 220 3.71 19.78 28.61
N ARG A 221 2.47 19.41 28.26
CA ARG A 221 1.27 20.05 28.82
C ARG A 221 1.25 19.93 30.33
N ALA A 222 1.48 18.73 30.87
CA ALA A 222 1.48 18.49 32.31
C ALA A 222 2.56 19.31 33.03
N ALA A 223 3.77 19.40 32.46
CA ALA A 223 4.85 20.21 33.02
C ALA A 223 4.52 21.71 32.97
N GLN A 224 3.92 22.19 31.87
CA GLN A 224 3.50 23.59 31.74
C GLN A 224 2.43 23.97 32.76
N GLU A 225 1.35 23.18 32.82
CA GLU A 225 0.23 23.43 33.73
C GLU A 225 0.65 23.29 35.20
N GLY A 226 1.48 22.28 35.51
CA GLY A 226 2.03 22.10 36.86
C GLY A 226 2.94 23.25 37.29
N ALA A 227 3.82 23.73 36.41
CA ALA A 227 4.69 24.85 36.71
C ALA A 227 3.89 26.17 36.84
N GLU A 228 2.93 26.41 35.95
CA GLU A 228 2.03 27.56 36.04
C GLU A 228 1.23 27.57 37.35
N TRP A 229 0.72 26.41 37.77
CA TRP A 229 0.02 26.25 39.03
C TRP A 229 0.91 26.63 40.22
N GLU A 230 2.13 26.09 40.30
CA GLU A 230 3.08 26.42 41.36
C GLU A 230 3.40 27.92 41.40
N MET A 231 3.55 28.57 40.24
CA MET A 231 3.80 30.01 40.15
C MET A 231 2.60 30.88 40.58
N GLN A 232 1.38 30.34 40.54
CA GLN A 232 0.15 31.04 40.96
C GLN A 232 -0.19 30.84 42.44
N LEU A 233 0.51 29.94 43.14
CA LEU A 233 0.28 29.74 44.58
C LEU A 233 0.48 31.06 45.33
N GLN A 234 -0.46 31.38 46.22
CA GLN A 234 -0.43 32.64 46.95
C GLN A 234 0.85 32.79 47.78
N THR A 235 1.34 31.71 48.39
CA THR A 235 2.60 31.69 49.15
C THR A 235 3.80 32.03 48.27
N VAL A 236 3.87 31.44 47.08
CA VAL A 236 4.93 31.70 46.08
C VAL A 236 4.84 33.11 45.54
N THR A 237 3.64 33.60 45.22
CA THR A 237 3.43 35.00 44.77
C THR A 237 3.87 36.01 45.83
N GLN A 238 3.56 35.77 47.11
CA GLN A 238 4.01 36.62 48.22
C GLN A 238 5.52 36.55 48.42
N ALA A 239 6.11 35.37 48.31
CA ALA A 239 7.56 35.17 48.38
C ALA A 239 8.28 35.93 47.25
N ILE A 240 7.79 35.82 46.01
CA ILE A 240 8.28 36.57 44.84
C ILE A 240 8.22 38.08 45.10
N ASN A 241 7.09 38.60 45.59
CA ASN A 241 6.95 40.02 45.90
C ASN A 241 7.91 40.49 47.00
N THR A 242 8.17 39.63 48.00
CA THR A 242 9.10 39.90 49.10
C THR A 242 10.54 39.98 48.60
N VAL A 243 10.99 38.99 47.81
CA VAL A 243 12.32 38.98 47.21
C VAL A 243 12.50 40.18 46.27
N ASN A 244 11.53 40.46 45.40
CA ASN A 244 11.56 41.64 44.53
C ASN A 244 11.68 42.95 45.30
N ALA A 245 10.92 43.10 46.39
CA ALA A 245 10.99 44.29 47.24
C ALA A 245 12.40 44.48 47.82
N ALA A 246 13.02 43.40 48.29
CA ALA A 246 14.40 43.43 48.79
C ALA A 246 15.41 43.79 47.68
N THR A 247 15.26 43.23 46.48
CA THR A 247 16.13 43.50 45.32
C THR A 247 16.11 44.98 44.90
N ILE A 248 14.96 45.66 44.99
CA ILE A 248 14.85 47.10 44.69
C ILE A 248 15.20 48.00 45.89
N GLY A 249 15.81 47.45 46.94
CA GLY A 249 16.33 48.19 48.09
C GLY A 249 15.30 48.53 49.17
N ARG A 250 14.10 47.91 49.17
CA ARG A 250 13.15 48.11 50.27
C ARG A 250 13.62 47.35 51.52
N PRO A 251 13.51 47.95 52.72
CA PRO A 251 13.93 47.30 53.95
C PRO A 251 12.97 46.15 54.30
N ILE A 252 13.47 44.92 54.26
CA ILE A 252 12.76 43.69 54.65
C ILE A 252 13.50 43.05 55.83
N LYS A 253 12.77 42.55 56.83
CA LYS A 253 13.38 41.82 57.95
C LYS A 253 14.00 40.53 57.43
N LYS A 254 15.23 40.22 57.85
CA LYS A 254 15.96 39.01 57.43
C LYS A 254 15.13 37.73 57.54
N VAL A 255 14.47 37.51 58.68
CA VAL A 255 13.63 36.30 58.88
C VAL A 255 12.47 36.16 57.88
N ILE A 256 11.93 37.26 57.36
CA ILE A 256 10.86 37.25 56.36
C ILE A 256 11.45 36.94 54.98
N LEU A 257 12.63 37.49 54.69
CA LEU A 257 13.36 37.19 53.45
C LEU A 257 13.77 35.71 53.40
N ASP A 258 14.38 35.19 54.47
CA ASP A 258 14.78 33.78 54.58
C ASP A 258 13.57 32.84 54.39
N ALA A 259 12.40 33.18 54.93
CA ALA A 259 11.17 32.41 54.73
C ALA A 259 10.65 32.45 53.28
N ALA A 260 10.69 33.62 52.64
CA ALA A 260 10.34 33.76 51.22
C ALA A 260 11.28 32.96 50.31
N GLU A 261 12.58 32.98 50.61
CA GLU A 261 13.58 32.20 49.87
C GLU A 261 13.33 30.69 49.99
N MET A 262 12.94 30.19 51.18
CA MET A 262 12.58 28.78 51.37
C MET A 262 11.33 28.37 50.56
N GLU A 263 10.30 29.22 50.51
CA GLU A 263 9.09 28.94 49.70
C GLU A 263 9.42 28.92 48.18
N ILE A 264 10.27 29.84 47.73
CA ILE A 264 10.76 29.85 46.35
C ILE A 264 11.56 28.58 46.05
N GLU A 265 12.46 28.17 46.95
CA GLU A 265 13.26 26.96 46.79
C GLU A 265 12.40 25.69 46.72
N HIS A 266 11.36 25.60 47.56
CA HIS A 266 10.40 24.50 47.52
C HIS A 266 9.67 24.42 46.17
N SER A 267 9.17 25.56 45.68
CA SER A 267 8.49 25.64 44.37
C SER A 267 9.44 25.27 43.22
N ARG A 268 10.67 25.83 43.25
CA ARG A 268 11.74 25.52 42.29
C ARG A 268 11.99 24.02 42.20
N ASN A 269 12.11 23.33 43.33
CA ASN A 269 12.39 21.89 43.36
C ASN A 269 11.28 21.05 42.70
N LYS A 270 10.02 21.41 42.92
CA LYS A 270 8.89 20.74 42.24
C LYS A 270 8.90 20.99 40.74
N ILE A 271 9.07 22.26 40.32
CA ILE A 271 9.15 22.63 38.90
C ILE A 271 10.32 21.89 38.24
N GLN A 272 11.48 21.81 38.90
CA GLN A 272 12.63 21.06 38.39
C GLN A 272 12.32 19.56 38.23
N GLY A 273 11.54 18.96 39.13
CA GLY A 273 11.04 17.60 38.98
C GLY A 273 10.20 17.40 37.71
N MET A 274 9.31 18.35 37.40
CA MET A 274 8.51 18.33 36.17
C MET A 274 9.38 18.49 34.92
N LEU A 275 10.37 19.39 34.96
CA LEU A 275 11.32 19.59 33.85
C LEU A 275 12.21 18.35 33.63
N ASN A 276 12.58 17.64 34.69
CA ASN A 276 13.32 16.38 34.57
C ASN A 276 12.45 15.30 33.86
N GLY A 277 11.17 15.19 34.23
CA GLY A 277 10.23 14.30 33.54
C GLY A 277 10.04 14.66 32.06
N LEU A 278 10.01 15.95 31.74
CA LEU A 278 9.98 16.43 30.35
C LEU A 278 11.25 16.05 29.59
N ALA A 279 12.43 16.18 30.21
CA ALA A 279 13.69 15.77 29.62
C ALA A 279 13.77 14.24 29.39
N ASP A 280 13.19 13.44 30.29
CA ASP A 280 13.06 11.99 30.09
C ASP A 280 12.16 11.67 28.89
N ALA A 281 11.00 12.31 28.79
CA ALA A 281 10.08 12.15 27.65
C ALA A 281 10.72 12.58 26.33
N GLN A 282 11.51 13.67 26.35
CA GLN A 282 12.30 14.11 25.20
C GLN A 282 13.26 13.02 24.74
N ARG A 283 14.03 12.42 25.66
CA ARG A 283 14.99 11.36 25.35
C ARG A 283 14.32 10.11 24.78
N VAL A 284 13.20 9.68 25.37
CA VAL A 284 12.40 8.55 24.85
C VAL A 284 11.93 8.84 23.43
N SER A 285 11.34 10.02 23.19
CA SER A 285 10.84 10.41 21.87
C SER A 285 11.94 10.46 20.82
N CYS A 286 13.10 11.05 21.15
CA CYS A 286 14.25 11.07 20.24
C CYS A 286 14.81 9.67 19.94
N GLY A 287 14.78 8.76 20.92
CA GLY A 287 15.08 7.35 20.69
C GLY A 287 14.14 6.72 19.67
N THR A 288 12.83 6.94 19.81
CA THR A 288 11.83 6.48 18.84
C THR A 288 12.04 7.11 17.46
N PHE A 289 12.31 8.41 17.36
CA PHE A 289 12.61 9.08 16.08
C PHE A 289 13.79 8.44 15.35
N THR A 290 14.86 8.11 16.09
CA THR A 290 16.04 7.43 15.52
C THR A 290 15.70 6.02 15.00
N ALA A 291 14.86 5.29 15.73
CA ALA A 291 14.38 3.98 15.31
C ALA A 291 13.48 4.08 14.05
N VAL A 292 12.57 5.05 14.00
CA VAL A 292 11.72 5.33 12.84
C VAL A 292 12.58 5.63 11.62
N SER A 293 13.55 6.56 11.74
CA SER A 293 14.53 6.88 10.69
C SER A 293 15.20 5.63 10.12
N SER A 294 15.73 4.78 11.00
CA SER A 294 16.42 3.55 10.61
C SER A 294 15.50 2.59 9.85
N THR A 295 14.26 2.43 10.35
CA THR A 295 13.24 1.56 9.76
C THR A 295 12.80 2.04 8.39
N VAL A 296 12.47 3.33 8.23
CA VAL A 296 11.97 3.86 6.94
C VAL A 296 13.07 3.84 5.88
N VAL A 297 14.31 4.18 6.23
CA VAL A 297 15.46 4.08 5.31
C VAL A 297 15.71 2.63 4.88
N SER A 298 15.61 1.68 5.81
CA SER A 298 15.72 0.25 5.50
C SER A 298 14.61 -0.21 4.54
N ALA A 299 13.36 0.19 4.79
CA ALA A 299 12.22 -0.15 3.93
C ALA A 299 12.41 0.39 2.50
N VAL A 300 12.89 1.63 2.35
CA VAL A 300 13.23 2.19 1.02
C VAL A 300 14.24 1.31 0.30
N ASN A 301 15.34 0.96 0.96
CA ASN A 301 16.46 0.29 0.32
C ASN A 301 16.17 -1.19 0.01
N THR A 302 15.44 -1.88 0.89
CA THR A 302 15.25 -3.32 0.81
C THR A 302 13.94 -3.72 0.13
N LYS A 303 12.88 -2.91 0.25
CA LYS A 303 11.55 -3.23 -0.28
C LYS A 303 11.21 -2.42 -1.52
N PHE A 304 11.42 -1.10 -1.48
CA PHE A 304 10.93 -0.18 -2.53
C PHE A 304 11.91 0.02 -3.70
N ALA A 305 13.20 0.23 -3.43
CA ALA A 305 14.21 0.48 -4.46
C ALA A 305 14.30 -0.64 -5.53
N PRO A 306 14.23 -1.95 -5.17
CA PRO A 306 14.23 -3.01 -6.17
C PRO A 306 13.07 -2.89 -7.18
N ILE A 307 11.90 -2.42 -6.75
CA ILE A 307 10.73 -2.24 -7.61
C ILE A 307 10.86 -1.02 -8.51
N LEU A 308 11.36 0.11 -7.96
CA LEU A 308 11.60 1.32 -8.74
C LEU A 308 12.58 1.09 -9.89
N ASN A 309 13.55 0.18 -9.69
CA ASN A 309 14.54 -0.19 -10.70
C ASN A 309 13.99 -1.14 -11.78
N LYS A 310 12.81 -1.74 -11.60
CA LYS A 310 12.20 -2.60 -12.63
C LYS A 310 11.80 -1.76 -13.85
N GLN A 311 11.96 -2.34 -15.04
CA GLN A 311 11.60 -1.71 -16.32
C GLN A 311 10.37 -2.37 -16.92
N LEU A 312 9.60 -1.60 -17.70
CA LEU A 312 8.49 -2.13 -18.48
C LEU A 312 9.05 -3.13 -19.50
N LYS A 313 8.55 -4.37 -19.49
CA LYS A 313 8.89 -5.35 -20.53
C LYS A 313 8.17 -4.93 -21.83
N ASN A 314 8.92 -4.78 -22.92
CA ASN A 314 8.34 -4.60 -24.25
C ASN A 314 7.41 -5.79 -24.57
N PRO A 315 6.36 -5.59 -25.40
CA PRO A 315 5.54 -6.70 -25.85
C PRO A 315 6.41 -7.79 -26.46
N PRO A 316 6.15 -9.09 -26.15
CA PRO A 316 6.83 -10.17 -26.83
C PRO A 316 6.67 -9.95 -28.34
N PRO A 317 7.73 -10.14 -29.14
CA PRO A 317 7.63 -9.95 -30.57
C PRO A 317 6.45 -10.78 -31.09
N PRO A 318 5.55 -10.19 -31.91
CA PRO A 318 4.33 -10.86 -32.36
C PRO A 318 4.69 -12.24 -32.90
N THR A 319 3.90 -13.24 -32.52
CA THR A 319 4.07 -14.64 -32.92
C THR A 319 4.34 -14.67 -34.41
N LYS A 320 5.56 -15.08 -34.81
CA LYS A 320 6.01 -14.97 -36.20
C LYS A 320 4.92 -15.54 -37.13
N PRO A 321 4.57 -14.89 -38.26
CA PRO A 321 3.49 -15.34 -39.14
C PRO A 321 3.59 -16.82 -39.55
N ALA A 322 4.82 -17.34 -39.65
CA ALA A 322 5.09 -18.74 -39.90
C ALA A 322 4.64 -19.67 -38.75
N THR A 323 4.80 -19.25 -37.50
CA THR A 323 4.38 -19.98 -36.29
C THR A 323 2.86 -19.93 -36.13
N ALA A 324 2.23 -18.78 -36.37
CA ALA A 324 0.76 -18.67 -36.36
C ALA A 324 0.11 -19.57 -37.43
N ARG A 325 0.67 -19.59 -38.65
CA ARG A 325 0.25 -20.51 -39.71
C ARG A 325 0.46 -21.97 -39.34
N ARG A 326 1.58 -22.31 -38.66
CA ARG A 326 1.85 -23.67 -38.20
C ARG A 326 0.85 -24.10 -37.13
N ASN A 327 0.55 -23.27 -36.14
CA ASN A 327 -0.42 -23.61 -35.09
C ASN A 327 -1.84 -23.79 -35.66
N LYS A 328 -2.26 -22.92 -36.60
CA LYS A 328 -3.52 -23.08 -37.32
C LYS A 328 -3.56 -24.38 -38.15
N LEU A 329 -2.43 -24.73 -38.78
CA LEU A 329 -2.31 -25.98 -39.53
C LEU A 329 -2.38 -27.20 -38.61
N GLU A 330 -1.71 -27.18 -37.46
CA GLU A 330 -1.73 -28.28 -36.50
C GLU A 330 -3.12 -28.43 -35.84
N GLY A 331 -3.84 -27.33 -35.58
CA GLY A 331 -5.24 -27.36 -35.16
C GLY A 331 -6.14 -27.99 -36.22
N ALA A 332 -6.05 -27.52 -37.46
CA ALA A 332 -6.83 -28.10 -38.58
C ALA A 332 -6.49 -29.57 -38.85
N LYS A 333 -5.23 -30.00 -38.65
CA LYS A 333 -4.83 -31.41 -38.72
C LYS A 333 -5.45 -32.23 -37.59
N ALA A 334 -5.52 -31.71 -36.38
CA ALA A 334 -6.16 -32.40 -35.27
C ALA A 334 -7.67 -32.57 -35.50
N GLU A 335 -8.35 -31.51 -35.96
CA GLU A 335 -9.77 -31.56 -36.35
C GLU A 335 -10.01 -32.58 -37.48
N ALA A 336 -9.20 -32.56 -38.54
CA ALA A 336 -9.30 -33.52 -39.63
C ALA A 336 -9.06 -34.97 -39.18
N ARG A 337 -8.11 -35.20 -38.26
CA ARG A 337 -7.85 -36.52 -37.67
C ARG A 337 -8.99 -37.00 -36.77
N ALA A 338 -9.67 -36.07 -36.09
CA ALA A 338 -10.87 -36.33 -35.30
C ALA A 338 -12.12 -36.59 -36.17
N GLY A 339 -11.99 -36.54 -37.51
CA GLY A 339 -13.07 -36.79 -38.45
C GLY A 339 -14.03 -35.62 -38.62
N ILE A 340 -13.62 -34.42 -38.18
CA ILE A 340 -14.41 -33.19 -38.34
C ILE A 340 -14.23 -32.67 -39.77
N ASP A 341 -15.34 -32.34 -40.44
CA ASP A 341 -15.30 -31.69 -41.74
C ASP A 341 -14.85 -30.24 -41.60
N THR A 342 -13.57 -30.00 -41.87
CA THR A 342 -12.95 -28.67 -41.78
C THR A 342 -13.50 -27.67 -42.81
N ASN A 343 -14.31 -28.10 -43.79
CA ASN A 343 -14.99 -27.22 -44.74
C ASN A 343 -16.40 -26.84 -44.31
N LYS A 344 -16.95 -27.48 -43.27
CA LYS A 344 -18.25 -27.12 -42.70
C LYS A 344 -18.10 -25.80 -41.93
N PRO A 345 -18.96 -24.79 -42.19
CA PRO A 345 -18.98 -23.59 -41.38
C PRO A 345 -19.28 -23.94 -39.91
N LYS A 346 -18.43 -23.47 -38.99
CA LYS A 346 -18.66 -23.67 -37.55
C LYS A 346 -19.82 -22.82 -37.07
N GLU A 347 -20.71 -23.40 -36.27
CA GLU A 347 -21.85 -22.71 -35.66
C GLU A 347 -21.48 -22.20 -34.27
N SER A 348 -22.05 -21.05 -33.89
CA SER A 348 -21.79 -20.43 -32.61
C SER A 348 -22.94 -20.69 -31.64
N ILE A 349 -22.62 -21.06 -30.40
CA ILE A 349 -23.59 -21.32 -29.32
C ILE A 349 -23.55 -20.21 -28.25
N PRO A 350 -24.67 -19.84 -27.63
CA PRO A 350 -24.69 -18.84 -26.57
C PRO A 350 -23.78 -19.22 -25.38
N SER A 351 -23.00 -18.26 -24.89
CA SER A 351 -22.19 -18.45 -23.68
C SER A 351 -23.02 -18.27 -22.42
N VAL A 352 -22.84 -19.14 -21.42
CA VAL A 352 -23.43 -19.00 -20.07
C VAL A 352 -22.40 -18.53 -19.04
N THR A 353 -21.10 -18.58 -19.39
CA THR A 353 -19.99 -18.16 -18.54
C THR A 353 -19.62 -16.67 -18.68
N GLY A 354 -20.35 -15.92 -19.53
CA GLY A 354 -20.18 -14.47 -19.70
C GLY A 354 -19.11 -14.07 -20.72
N ARG A 355 -18.58 -15.02 -21.51
CA ARG A 355 -17.66 -14.75 -22.64
C ARG A 355 -18.43 -14.53 -23.96
N ARG A 356 -17.70 -14.25 -25.04
CA ARG A 356 -18.25 -14.36 -26.41
C ARG A 356 -18.79 -15.76 -26.63
N ASN A 357 -19.88 -15.88 -27.39
CA ASN A 357 -20.48 -17.15 -27.79
C ASN A 357 -19.42 -18.19 -28.14
N ALA A 358 -19.54 -19.40 -27.58
CA ALA A 358 -18.61 -20.48 -27.87
C ALA A 358 -18.81 -20.95 -29.33
N ILE A 359 -17.74 -21.46 -29.93
CA ILE A 359 -17.78 -22.02 -31.28
C ILE A 359 -17.16 -23.41 -31.15
N PRO A 360 -18.00 -24.45 -30.98
CA PRO A 360 -17.53 -25.83 -30.95
C PRO A 360 -16.85 -26.21 -32.27
N ASP A 361 -15.94 -27.18 -32.21
CA ASP A 361 -15.29 -27.69 -33.42
C ASP A 361 -16.26 -28.40 -34.37
N ASP A 362 -17.24 -29.13 -33.84
CA ASP A 362 -18.38 -29.64 -34.61
C ASP A 362 -19.67 -29.63 -33.79
N LEU A 363 -20.76 -29.26 -34.45
CA LEU A 363 -22.11 -29.33 -33.94
C LEU A 363 -22.98 -30.08 -34.95
N ASP A 364 -23.40 -31.30 -34.60
CA ASP A 364 -24.25 -32.15 -35.44
C ASP A 364 -25.67 -32.21 -34.84
N HIS A 365 -26.60 -31.50 -35.48
CA HIS A 365 -28.00 -31.50 -35.09
C HIS A 365 -28.73 -32.81 -35.43
N THR A 366 -28.21 -33.63 -36.35
CA THR A 366 -28.82 -34.89 -36.79
C THR A 366 -28.62 -35.96 -35.73
N THR A 367 -27.38 -36.10 -35.26
CA THR A 367 -27.01 -37.07 -34.20
C THR A 367 -27.09 -36.48 -32.80
N LYS A 368 -27.41 -35.18 -32.68
CA LYS A 368 -27.44 -34.43 -31.41
C LYS A 368 -26.10 -34.55 -30.67
N ARG A 369 -25.01 -34.25 -31.36
CA ARG A 369 -23.65 -34.34 -30.83
C ARG A 369 -22.92 -33.00 -30.95
N LEU A 370 -22.25 -32.59 -29.88
CA LEU A 370 -21.31 -31.46 -29.87
C LEU A 370 -19.92 -32.05 -29.63
N THR A 371 -18.97 -31.75 -30.52
CA THR A 371 -17.60 -32.27 -30.44
C THR A 371 -16.62 -31.12 -30.31
N GLU A 372 -15.72 -31.24 -29.33
CA GLU A 372 -14.59 -30.31 -29.13
C GLU A 372 -13.28 -31.10 -29.17
N VAL A 373 -12.28 -30.59 -29.90
CA VAL A 373 -10.98 -31.24 -30.10
C VAL A 373 -9.87 -30.42 -29.44
N LYS A 374 -9.20 -31.00 -28.46
CA LYS A 374 -8.11 -30.35 -27.71
C LYS A 374 -6.79 -31.06 -27.94
N ASN A 375 -5.90 -30.42 -28.70
CA ASN A 375 -4.53 -30.89 -28.89
C ASN A 375 -3.57 -30.20 -27.90
N VAL A 376 -3.74 -30.51 -26.60
CA VAL A 376 -3.00 -29.90 -25.49
C VAL A 376 -2.41 -30.98 -24.57
N GLN A 377 -1.36 -30.67 -23.81
CA GLN A 377 -0.81 -31.63 -22.83
C GLN A 377 -1.64 -31.72 -21.55
N TYR A 378 -2.37 -30.66 -21.22
CA TYR A 378 -3.25 -30.60 -20.07
C TYR A 378 -4.53 -29.84 -20.43
N GLN A 379 -5.69 -30.35 -20.03
CA GLN A 379 -6.99 -29.72 -20.28
C GLN A 379 -7.76 -29.54 -18.97
N SER A 380 -8.06 -28.28 -18.63
CA SER A 380 -8.93 -27.92 -17.51
C SER A 380 -10.40 -27.90 -17.91
N TYR A 381 -11.32 -27.85 -16.94
CA TYR A 381 -12.73 -27.56 -17.23
C TYR A 381 -12.91 -26.05 -17.44
N ASP A 382 -12.41 -25.58 -18.57
CA ASP A 382 -12.38 -24.17 -18.95
C ASP A 382 -13.78 -23.62 -19.28
N ASN A 383 -13.87 -22.30 -19.49
CA ASN A 383 -15.14 -21.64 -19.77
C ASN A 383 -15.77 -22.07 -21.11
N GLN A 384 -14.97 -22.52 -22.09
CA GLN A 384 -15.53 -23.07 -23.34
C GLN A 384 -16.22 -24.40 -23.07
N LEU A 385 -15.54 -25.33 -22.40
CA LEU A 385 -16.12 -26.63 -22.07
C LEU A 385 -17.35 -26.51 -21.16
N LYS A 386 -17.38 -25.49 -20.28
CA LYS A 386 -18.56 -25.15 -19.46
C LYS A 386 -19.73 -24.66 -20.32
N ASP A 387 -19.48 -23.81 -21.30
CA ASP A 387 -20.51 -23.33 -22.25
C ASP A 387 -21.03 -24.48 -23.12
N ASP A 388 -20.13 -25.31 -23.66
CA ASP A 388 -20.46 -26.48 -24.46
C ASP A 388 -21.31 -27.49 -23.66
N MET A 389 -20.89 -27.76 -22.42
CA MET A 389 -21.61 -28.64 -21.51
C MET A 389 -22.99 -28.09 -21.16
N ALA A 390 -23.09 -26.80 -20.82
CA ALA A 390 -24.36 -26.17 -20.50
C ALA A 390 -25.31 -26.16 -21.69
N TYR A 391 -24.80 -25.93 -22.91
CA TYR A 391 -25.58 -26.04 -24.13
C TYR A 391 -26.07 -27.46 -24.37
N CYS A 392 -25.22 -28.46 -24.14
CA CYS A 392 -25.58 -29.87 -24.26
C CYS A 392 -26.66 -30.28 -23.26
N GLU A 393 -26.52 -29.89 -21.98
CA GLU A 393 -27.51 -30.16 -20.93
C GLU A 393 -28.86 -29.48 -21.24
N ALA A 394 -28.84 -28.23 -21.71
CA ALA A 394 -30.06 -27.48 -22.01
C ALA A 394 -30.82 -27.99 -23.25
N ASN A 395 -30.10 -28.51 -24.26
CA ASN A 395 -30.67 -28.84 -25.56
C ASN A 395 -30.68 -30.35 -25.90
N GLY A 396 -30.22 -31.19 -24.96
CA GLY A 396 -30.21 -32.65 -25.09
C GLY A 396 -29.19 -33.17 -26.09
N TYR A 397 -27.97 -32.60 -26.12
CA TYR A 397 -26.86 -33.08 -26.96
C TYR A 397 -25.90 -33.95 -26.13
N GLU A 398 -25.22 -34.90 -26.77
CA GLU A 398 -24.06 -35.60 -26.20
C GLU A 398 -22.81 -34.72 -26.37
N PHE A 399 -22.13 -34.39 -25.25
CA PHE A 399 -20.86 -33.68 -25.31
C PHE A 399 -19.70 -34.66 -25.46
N VAL A 400 -18.97 -34.56 -26.57
CA VAL A 400 -17.79 -35.37 -26.88
C VAL A 400 -16.54 -34.51 -26.83
N LEU A 401 -15.63 -34.83 -25.92
CA LEU A 401 -14.32 -34.23 -25.84
C LEU A 401 -13.29 -35.18 -26.45
N ILE A 402 -12.57 -34.74 -27.48
CA ILE A 402 -11.49 -35.51 -28.10
C ILE A 402 -10.15 -34.87 -27.74
N THR A 403 -9.24 -35.64 -27.14
CA THR A 403 -7.90 -35.15 -26.78
C THR A 403 -6.78 -36.03 -27.32
N ASP A 404 -5.54 -35.57 -27.25
CA ASP A 404 -4.39 -36.45 -27.47
C ASP A 404 -4.33 -37.53 -26.37
N HIS A 405 -3.77 -38.69 -26.68
CA HIS A 405 -3.54 -39.78 -25.73
C HIS A 405 -2.64 -39.38 -24.55
N ASN A 406 -1.78 -38.36 -24.72
CA ASN A 406 -0.94 -37.83 -23.64
C ASN A 406 -1.59 -36.67 -22.87
N THR A 407 -2.81 -36.26 -23.23
CA THR A 407 -3.48 -35.15 -22.55
C THR A 407 -3.90 -35.56 -21.14
N ARG A 408 -3.46 -34.81 -20.14
CA ARG A 408 -3.89 -34.96 -18.75
C ARG A 408 -5.10 -34.06 -18.48
N LEU A 409 -6.18 -34.62 -17.95
CA LEU A 409 -7.36 -33.82 -17.59
C LEU A 409 -7.21 -33.28 -16.14
N SER A 410 -7.74 -32.08 -15.90
CA SER A 410 -7.94 -31.60 -14.54
C SER A 410 -8.85 -32.53 -13.75
N LYS A 411 -8.75 -32.51 -12.41
CA LYS A 411 -9.57 -33.36 -11.55
C LYS A 411 -11.07 -33.14 -11.80
N GLU A 412 -11.50 -31.89 -11.88
CA GLU A 412 -12.90 -31.53 -12.13
C GLU A 412 -13.41 -32.08 -13.47
N LEU A 413 -12.63 -31.91 -14.55
CA LEU A 413 -12.99 -32.43 -15.86
C LEU A 413 -13.00 -33.96 -15.89
N GLN A 414 -12.04 -34.60 -15.23
CA GLN A 414 -11.97 -36.05 -15.09
C GLN A 414 -13.19 -36.60 -14.33
N ASP A 415 -13.66 -35.88 -13.30
CA ASP A 415 -14.86 -36.27 -12.54
C ASP A 415 -16.12 -36.21 -13.42
N LEU A 416 -16.25 -35.22 -14.32
CA LEU A 416 -17.35 -35.15 -15.28
C LEU A 416 -17.32 -36.29 -16.31
N VAL A 417 -16.12 -36.67 -16.76
CA VAL A 417 -15.94 -37.86 -17.62
C VAL A 417 -16.35 -39.12 -16.87
N ASN A 418 -15.89 -39.28 -15.62
CA ASN A 418 -16.21 -40.44 -14.79
C ASN A 418 -17.72 -40.55 -14.47
N GLN A 419 -18.41 -39.42 -14.35
CA GLN A 419 -19.86 -39.34 -14.17
C GLN A 419 -20.65 -39.65 -15.45
N GLY A 420 -19.98 -39.86 -16.60
CA GLY A 420 -20.61 -40.06 -17.89
C GLY A 420 -21.26 -38.80 -18.48
N LYS A 421 -20.97 -37.63 -17.88
CA LYS A 421 -21.46 -36.33 -18.35
C LYS A 421 -20.75 -35.85 -19.61
N ILE A 422 -19.47 -36.19 -19.74
CA ILE A 422 -18.64 -35.91 -20.92
C ILE A 422 -18.12 -37.22 -21.47
N LYS A 423 -18.35 -37.45 -22.77
CA LYS A 423 -17.77 -38.60 -23.46
C LYS A 423 -16.37 -38.24 -23.93
N HIS A 424 -15.37 -38.71 -23.19
CA HIS A 424 -13.96 -38.49 -23.52
C HIS A 424 -13.44 -39.57 -24.46
N THR A 425 -12.85 -39.14 -25.59
CA THR A 425 -12.16 -40.01 -26.54
C THR A 425 -10.72 -39.53 -26.68
N THR A 426 -9.76 -40.45 -26.68
CA THR A 426 -8.34 -40.13 -26.92
C THR A 426 -7.91 -40.59 -28.30
N MET A 427 -7.04 -39.81 -28.94
CA MET A 427 -6.48 -40.10 -30.26
C MET A 427 -4.98 -39.75 -30.31
N ASP A 428 -4.27 -40.21 -31.35
CA ASP A 428 -2.89 -39.81 -31.60
C ASP A 428 -2.82 -38.64 -32.59
N PHE A 429 -2.54 -37.45 -32.06
CA PHE A 429 -2.39 -36.25 -32.88
C PHE A 429 -0.96 -36.04 -33.39
N ARG A 430 0.00 -36.91 -33.02
CA ARG A 430 1.41 -36.82 -33.44
C ARG A 430 1.71 -37.86 -34.52
N SER A 431 1.90 -37.40 -35.76
CA SER A 431 2.69 -38.14 -36.76
C SER A 431 3.63 -37.24 -37.51
#